data_AF-A0A4Q3UXZ8-F1
#
_entry.id   AF-A0A4Q3UXZ8-F1
#
_cell.length_a   1.000
_cell.length_b   1.000
_cell.length_c   1.000
_cell.angle_alpha   90.00
_cell.angle_beta   90.00
_cell.angle_gamma   90.00
#
_symmetry.space_group_name_H-M   'P 1'
#
loop_
_entity.id
_entity.type
_entity.pdbx_description
1 polymer ?
#
loop_
_entity_poly.entity_id
_entity_poly.type
_entity_poly.pdbx_seq_one_letter_code
_entity_poly.pdbx_strand_id
1 'polypeptide(L)'
;MNKLLLALTILLTTSAVAQTASTGTPPTIASYTAGMEKQAGFMTFYWDAKKGKIWLEIDKFDTEFLYYPTLASGIGSNDIGLDRGRLGQEHIVKFQRTGPKVLMVEPNY
;
A
#
# COMPACT_ATOMS: atom_id res chain seq x y z
N MET A 1 17.18 44.36 -23.77
CA MET A 1 16.30 43.84 -22.69
C MET A 1 15.11 43.00 -23.19
N ASN A 2 14.83 42.90 -24.50
CA ASN A 2 13.59 42.26 -24.99
C ASN A 2 13.72 40.77 -25.39
N LYS A 3 14.93 40.18 -25.32
CA LYS A 3 15.12 38.73 -25.55
C LYS A 3 15.08 37.91 -24.26
N LEU A 4 15.32 38.55 -23.10
CA LEU A 4 15.29 37.89 -21.80
C LEU A 4 13.85 37.72 -21.27
N LEU A 5 12.95 38.66 -21.59
CA LEU A 5 11.51 38.52 -21.27
C LEU A 5 10.81 37.41 -22.07
N LEU A 6 11.28 37.13 -23.30
CA LEU A 6 10.69 36.11 -24.18
C LEU A 6 11.08 34.68 -23.78
N ALA A 7 12.28 34.51 -23.20
CA ALA A 7 12.73 33.22 -22.68
C ALA A 7 12.01 32.82 -21.37
N LEU A 8 11.59 33.81 -20.57
CA LEU A 8 10.89 33.56 -19.30
C LEU A 8 9.39 33.27 -19.48
N THR A 9 8.80 33.66 -20.61
CA THR A 9 7.39 33.35 -20.94
C THR A 9 7.21 31.97 -21.58
N ILE A 10 8.27 31.39 -22.17
CA ILE A 10 8.23 30.03 -22.74
C ILE A 10 8.37 28.95 -21.65
N LEU A 11 8.91 29.29 -20.48
CA LEU A 11 9.14 28.33 -19.39
C LEU A 11 7.94 28.13 -18.44
N LEU A 12 6.86 28.91 -18.60
CA LEU A 12 5.67 28.81 -17.73
C LEU A 12 4.53 27.94 -18.29
N THR A 13 4.60 27.48 -19.54
CA THR A 13 3.45 26.82 -20.21
C THR A 13 3.50 25.30 -20.26
N THR A 14 4.54 24.63 -19.75
CA THR A 14 4.67 23.16 -19.85
C THR A 14 4.26 22.38 -18.60
N SER A 15 3.80 23.02 -17.53
CA SER A 15 3.43 22.34 -16.27
C SER A 15 2.01 21.76 -16.23
N ALA A 16 1.29 21.74 -17.36
CA ALA A 16 -0.08 21.21 -17.42
C ALA A 16 -0.13 19.81 -18.06
N VAL A 17 0.71 18.88 -17.60
CA VAL A 17 0.38 17.45 -17.76
C VAL A 17 -0.63 17.12 -16.66
N ALA A 18 -1.90 17.42 -16.96
CA ALA A 18 -3.03 17.01 -16.16
C ALA A 18 -2.96 15.49 -15.96
N GLN A 19 -2.92 15.04 -14.70
CA GLN A 19 -3.24 13.66 -14.37
C GLN A 19 -4.65 13.39 -14.90
N THR A 20 -4.73 12.65 -16.00
CA THR A 20 -5.96 11.99 -16.41
C THR A 20 -6.31 11.00 -15.31
N ALA A 21 -7.11 11.44 -14.35
CA ALA A 21 -7.80 10.54 -13.45
C ALA A 21 -8.57 9.56 -14.33
N SER A 22 -8.15 8.30 -14.33
CA SER A 22 -8.81 7.22 -15.05
C SER A 22 -10.26 7.15 -14.55
N THR A 23 -11.20 7.60 -15.37
CA THR A 23 -12.65 7.64 -15.11
C THR A 23 -13.32 6.27 -15.23
N GLY A 24 -12.54 5.18 -15.30
CA GLY A 24 -13.06 3.82 -15.35
C GLY A 24 -13.50 3.34 -13.97
N THR A 25 -14.59 2.57 -13.93
CA THR A 25 -14.96 1.80 -12.73
C THR A 25 -13.77 0.91 -12.34
N PRO A 26 -13.29 0.97 -11.08
CA PRO A 26 -12.19 0.12 -10.65
C PRO A 26 -12.59 -1.36 -10.76
N PRO A 27 -11.64 -2.26 -11.10
CA PRO A 27 -11.93 -3.68 -11.17
C PRO A 27 -12.42 -4.19 -9.81
N THR A 28 -13.38 -5.11 -9.85
CA THR A 28 -13.82 -5.81 -8.64
C THR A 28 -12.72 -6.73 -8.13
N ILE A 29 -12.71 -7.02 -6.82
CA ILE A 29 -11.76 -7.97 -6.22
C ILE A 29 -11.84 -9.32 -6.95
N ALA A 30 -13.05 -9.84 -7.20
CA ALA A 30 -13.26 -11.10 -7.91
C ALA A 30 -12.64 -11.11 -9.32
N SER A 31 -12.77 -10.01 -10.07
CA SER A 31 -12.15 -9.90 -11.39
C SER A 31 -10.62 -9.78 -11.31
N TYR A 32 -10.11 -9.09 -10.29
CA TYR A 32 -8.67 -8.87 -10.11
C TYR A 32 -7.95 -10.14 -9.65
N THR A 33 -8.61 -10.95 -8.83
CA THR A 33 -8.05 -12.19 -8.26
C THR A 33 -8.43 -13.44 -9.06
N ALA A 34 -8.99 -13.28 -10.26
CA ALA A 34 -9.36 -14.40 -11.12
C ALA A 34 -8.14 -15.31 -11.41
N GLY A 35 -8.28 -16.59 -11.07
CA GLY A 35 -7.21 -17.59 -11.21
C GLY A 35 -6.14 -17.57 -10.12
N MET A 36 -6.30 -16.76 -9.07
CA MET A 36 -5.52 -16.86 -7.84
C MET A 36 -6.16 -17.87 -6.88
N GLU A 37 -5.37 -18.44 -5.99
CA GLU A 37 -5.86 -19.35 -4.97
C GLU A 37 -6.37 -18.56 -3.76
N LYS A 38 -7.67 -18.67 -3.45
CA LYS A 38 -8.28 -18.00 -2.30
C LYS A 38 -8.04 -18.79 -1.02
N GLN A 39 -7.52 -18.10 0.00
CA GLN A 39 -7.27 -18.63 1.33
C GLN A 39 -8.11 -17.84 2.34
N ALA A 40 -9.12 -18.49 2.91
CA ALA A 40 -9.99 -17.89 3.92
C ALA A 40 -9.36 -18.02 5.31
N GLY A 41 -9.52 -17.00 6.16
CA GLY A 41 -8.95 -16.96 7.50
C GLY A 41 -9.37 -15.72 8.26
N PHE A 42 -8.62 -15.35 9.32
CA PHE A 42 -8.85 -14.10 10.05
C PHE A 42 -8.84 -12.88 9.10
N MET A 43 -7.90 -12.88 8.17
CA MET A 43 -7.95 -12.08 6.95
C MET A 43 -7.92 -13.02 5.75
N THR A 44 -8.81 -12.79 4.80
CA THR A 44 -8.79 -13.50 3.53
C THR A 44 -7.63 -13.00 2.68
N PHE A 45 -6.88 -13.91 2.05
CA PHE A 45 -5.87 -13.54 1.07
C PHE A 45 -5.93 -14.41 -0.18
N TYR A 46 -5.33 -13.94 -1.26
CA TYR A 46 -5.25 -14.61 -2.54
C TYR A 46 -3.78 -14.83 -2.92
N TRP A 47 -3.41 -16.07 -3.27
CA TRP A 47 -2.08 -16.43 -3.73
C TRP A 47 -2.00 -16.43 -5.26
N ASP A 48 -1.18 -15.53 -5.81
CA ASP A 48 -0.79 -15.51 -7.22
C ASP A 48 0.50 -16.33 -7.39
N ALA A 49 0.35 -17.63 -7.59
CA ALA A 49 1.46 -18.56 -7.75
C ALA A 49 2.37 -18.21 -8.95
N LYS A 50 1.81 -17.61 -10.01
CA LYS A 50 2.57 -17.22 -11.21
C LYS A 50 3.53 -16.07 -10.93
N LYS A 51 3.13 -15.15 -10.05
CA LYS A 51 3.95 -13.98 -9.67
C LYS A 51 4.68 -14.13 -8.33
N GLY A 52 4.37 -15.18 -7.57
CA GLY A 52 4.86 -15.37 -6.21
C GLY A 52 4.37 -14.27 -5.26
N LYS A 53 3.11 -13.82 -5.39
CA LYS A 53 2.55 -12.70 -4.61
C LYS A 53 1.32 -13.08 -3.81
N ILE A 54 1.21 -12.55 -2.59
CA ILE A 54 -0.01 -12.60 -1.78
C ILE A 54 -0.74 -11.25 -1.90
N TRP A 55 -2.05 -11.31 -2.08
CA TRP A 55 -2.95 -10.15 -2.05
C TRP A 55 -3.93 -10.29 -0.88
N LEU A 56 -3.95 -9.31 0.02
CA LEU A 56 -4.86 -9.29 1.16
C LEU A 56 -6.20 -8.67 0.75
N GLU A 57 -7.31 -9.33 1.11
CA GLU A 57 -8.65 -8.74 1.01
C GLU A 57 -8.91 -7.85 2.21
N ILE A 58 -9.34 -6.61 1.98
CA ILE A 58 -9.76 -5.68 3.02
C ILE A 58 -11.30 -5.59 2.97
N ASP A 59 -11.95 -6.35 3.85
CA ASP A 59 -13.42 -6.45 3.95
C ASP A 59 -13.99 -5.69 5.16
N LYS A 60 -13.14 -5.35 6.13
CA LYS A 60 -13.50 -4.64 7.36
C LYS A 60 -12.71 -3.35 7.49
N PHE A 61 -13.43 -2.24 7.63
CA PHE A 61 -12.88 -0.92 7.91
C PHE A 61 -13.18 -0.51 9.35
N ASP A 62 -12.36 0.39 9.88
CA ASP A 62 -12.50 0.97 11.23
C ASP A 62 -12.59 -0.07 12.36
N THR A 63 -12.15 -1.29 12.09
CA THR A 63 -12.08 -2.39 13.05
C THR A 63 -10.63 -2.59 13.43
N GLU A 64 -10.35 -2.51 14.72
CA GLU A 64 -9.00 -2.67 15.26
C GLU A 64 -8.58 -4.14 15.28
N PHE A 65 -7.30 -4.36 14.98
CA PHE A 65 -6.65 -5.65 15.10
C PHE A 65 -5.21 -5.48 15.56
N LEU A 66 -4.67 -6.56 16.14
CA LEU A 66 -3.30 -6.61 16.63
C LEU A 66 -2.35 -6.93 15.47
N TYR A 67 -1.31 -6.11 15.30
CA TYR A 67 -0.28 -6.26 14.29
C TYR A 67 1.10 -6.41 14.93
N TYR A 68 1.82 -7.45 14.53
CA TYR A 68 3.21 -7.70 14.92
C TYR A 68 4.09 -7.74 13.67
N PRO A 69 5.00 -6.77 13.49
CA PRO A 69 6.02 -6.85 12.46
C PRO A 69 7.10 -7.86 12.88
N THR A 70 7.70 -8.52 11.89
CA THR A 70 8.86 -9.38 12.10
C THR A 70 9.86 -9.21 10.96
N LEU A 71 11.13 -9.47 11.24
CA LEU A 71 12.20 -9.38 10.26
C LEU A 71 12.26 -10.67 9.43
N ALA A 72 11.50 -10.73 8.35
CA ALA A 72 11.48 -11.89 7.46
C ALA A 72 12.81 -12.11 6.71
N SER A 73 13.56 -11.05 6.42
CA SER A 73 14.85 -11.09 5.71
C SER A 73 15.74 -9.92 6.11
N GLY A 74 17.05 -9.96 5.78
CA GLY A 74 18.04 -8.95 6.18
C GLY A 74 19.19 -9.55 6.99
N ILE A 75 19.98 -8.71 7.69
CA ILE A 75 21.19 -9.16 8.40
C ILE A 75 20.90 -10.33 9.34
N GLY A 76 19.90 -10.23 10.22
CA GLY A 76 19.70 -11.22 11.28
C GLY A 76 20.87 -11.18 12.28
N SER A 77 20.75 -10.44 13.37
CA SER A 77 21.80 -10.40 14.41
C SER A 77 21.19 -10.19 15.78
N ASN A 78 21.44 -11.17 16.67
CA ASN A 78 20.93 -11.15 18.02
C ASN A 78 21.59 -10.04 18.86
N ASP A 79 22.87 -9.76 18.60
CA ASP A 79 23.67 -8.79 19.36
C ASP A 79 23.14 -7.35 19.23
N ILE A 80 22.53 -7.02 18.09
CA ILE A 80 21.88 -5.72 17.85
C ILE A 80 20.34 -5.81 17.84
N GLY A 81 19.78 -6.93 18.28
CA GLY A 81 18.34 -7.13 18.41
C GLY A 81 17.57 -7.32 17.09
N LEU A 82 18.26 -7.54 15.98
CA LEU A 82 17.67 -7.88 14.68
C LEU A 82 17.49 -9.40 14.55
N ASP A 83 16.85 -10.04 15.53
CA ASP A 83 16.57 -11.48 15.51
C ASP A 83 15.34 -11.79 14.64
N ARG A 84 15.46 -12.75 13.72
CA ARG A 84 14.41 -13.16 12.76
C ARG A 84 13.35 -14.08 13.38
N GLY A 85 13.63 -14.67 14.55
CA GLY A 85 12.66 -15.46 15.31
C GLY A 85 11.87 -14.63 16.32
N ARG A 86 12.22 -13.36 16.51
CA ARG A 86 11.61 -12.48 17.49
C ARG A 86 10.49 -11.64 16.85
N LEU A 87 9.37 -11.50 17.58
CA LEU A 87 8.34 -10.54 17.23
C LEU A 87 8.81 -9.13 17.54
N GLY A 88 8.48 -8.18 16.66
CA GLY A 88 8.63 -6.76 16.92
C GLY A 88 7.64 -6.26 17.97
N GLN A 89 7.55 -4.93 18.10
CA GLN A 89 6.57 -4.29 18.98
C GLN A 89 5.14 -4.61 18.51
N GLU A 90 4.23 -4.81 19.45
CA GLU A 90 2.80 -4.87 19.18
C GLU A 90 2.25 -3.51 18.74
N HIS A 91 1.34 -3.54 17.78
CA HIS A 91 0.60 -2.36 17.32
C HIS A 91 -0.89 -2.66 17.27
N ILE A 92 -1.72 -1.71 17.69
CA ILE A 92 -3.15 -1.72 17.40
C ILE A 92 -3.37 -0.91 16.13
N VAL A 93 -3.87 -1.54 15.08
CA VAL A 93 -4.06 -0.88 13.79
C VAL A 93 -5.46 -1.15 13.24
N LYS A 94 -5.91 -0.30 12.33
CA LYS A 94 -7.15 -0.48 11.58
C LYS A 94 -7.01 0.00 10.15
N PHE A 95 -7.81 -0.57 9.24
CA PHE A 95 -7.91 -0.06 7.88
C PHE A 95 -8.92 1.09 7.82
N GLN A 96 -8.55 2.19 7.16
CA GLN A 96 -9.42 3.34 6.91
C GLN A 96 -9.42 3.71 5.43
N ARG A 97 -10.59 4.04 4.89
CA ARG A 97 -10.72 4.48 3.50
C ARG A 97 -10.75 6.01 3.43
N THR A 98 -9.77 6.59 2.74
CA THR A 98 -9.68 8.04 2.50
C THR A 98 -9.68 8.29 1.00
N GLY A 99 -10.84 8.70 0.48
CA GLY A 99 -11.05 8.85 -0.97
C GLY A 99 -10.76 7.55 -1.73
N PRO A 100 -9.86 7.55 -2.72
CA PRO A 100 -9.51 6.35 -3.49
C PRO A 100 -8.49 5.43 -2.79
N LYS A 101 -7.98 5.79 -1.60
CA LYS A 101 -6.93 5.04 -0.90
C LYS A 101 -7.49 4.29 0.30
N VAL A 102 -6.86 3.16 0.62
CA VAL A 102 -7.01 2.47 1.90
C VAL A 102 -5.69 2.63 2.66
N LEU A 103 -5.78 3.12 3.88
CA LEU A 103 -4.66 3.35 4.78
C LEU A 103 -4.72 2.33 5.91
N MET A 104 -3.57 1.81 6.31
CA MET A 104 -3.41 1.12 7.60
C MET A 104 -2.96 2.17 8.61
N VAL A 105 -3.79 2.41 9.64
CA VAL A 105 -3.61 3.49 10.59
C VAL A 105 -3.47 2.92 12.00
N GLU A 106 -2.44 3.36 12.71
CA GLU A 106 -2.27 3.15 14.15
C GLU A 106 -2.89 4.35 14.89
N PRO A 107 -3.94 4.17 15.71
CA PRO A 107 -4.53 5.24 16.50
C PRO A 107 -3.58 5.73 17.60
N ASN A 108 -3.69 7.00 17.98
CA ASN A 108 -2.98 7.58 19.11
C ASN A 108 -3.97 7.79 20.27
N TYR A 109 -3.73 7.13 21.41
CA TYR A 109 -4.58 7.15 22.60
C TYR A 109 -3.92 7.90 23.75
#